data_AF-A0AA97DFD2-F1
#
_entry.id   AF-A0AA97DFD2-F1
#
_cell.length_a   1.000
_cell.length_b   1.000
_cell.length_c   1.000
_cell.angle_alpha   90.00
_cell.angle_beta   90.00
_cell.angle_gamma   90.00
#
_symmetry.space_group_name_H-M   'P 1'
#
loop_
_entity.id
_entity.type
_entity.pdbx_description
1 polymer ?
#
loop_
_entity_poly.entity_id
_entity_poly.type
_entity_poly.pdbx_seq_one_letter_code
_entity_poly.pdbx_strand_id
1 'polypeptide(L)' 'MFVANGNANQLNYFDLLDEMATLRKSTLQMYTSFSEEALLRKGEASGNTLSVRALGYLFSGHQVHHLNIVKERYL' A
#
# COMPACT_ATOMS: atom_id res chain seq x y z
N MET A 1 -15.79 0.05 4.67
CA MET A 1 -15.88 0.44 6.10
C MET A 1 -14.86 1.52 6.49
N PHE A 2 -13.59 1.43 6.06
CA PHE A 2 -12.55 2.41 6.42
C PHE A 2 -12.70 3.80 5.78
N VAL A 3 -12.96 3.91 4.48
CA VAL A 3 -13.01 5.23 3.79
C VAL A 3 -14.11 6.14 4.35
N ALA A 4 -15.31 5.60 4.58
CA ALA A 4 -16.45 6.36 5.08
C ALA A 4 -16.28 6.88 6.52
N ASN A 5 -15.33 6.31 7.27
CA ASN A 5 -15.04 6.71 8.65
C ASN A 5 -13.62 7.29 8.80
N GLY A 6 -12.96 7.61 7.68
CA GLY A 6 -11.63 8.22 7.68
C GLY A 6 -11.69 9.73 7.90
N ASN A 7 -10.68 10.28 8.56
CA ASN A 7 -10.54 11.72 8.83
C ASN A 7 -9.45 12.38 7.97
N ALA A 8 -9.00 11.76 6.87
CA ALA A 8 -7.91 12.26 6.03
C ALA A 8 -8.09 13.72 5.58
N ASN A 9 -9.33 14.14 5.30
CA ASN A 9 -9.65 15.52 4.92
C ASN A 9 -9.42 16.56 6.04
N GLN A 10 -9.27 16.12 7.28
CA GLN A 10 -8.99 16.96 8.45
C GLN A 10 -7.49 17.04 8.77
N LEU A 11 -6.67 16.18 8.15
CA LEU A 11 -5.23 16.12 8.41
C LEU A 11 -4.48 17.12 7.53
N ASN A 12 -3.34 17.59 8.04
CA ASN A 12 -2.45 18.44 7.25
C ASN A 12 -1.90 17.64 6.08
N TYR A 13 -1.84 18.28 4.91
CA TYR A 13 -1.33 17.64 3.70
C TYR A 13 0.12 17.14 3.84
N PHE A 14 1.01 17.90 4.49
CA PHE A 14 2.39 17.50 4.69
C PHE A 14 2.54 16.35 5.69
N ASP A 15 1.67 16.29 6.71
CA ASP A 15 1.63 15.16 7.65
C ASP A 15 1.22 13.87 6.92
N LEU A 16 0.23 13.93 6.03
CA LEU A 16 -0.17 12.79 5.19
C LEU A 16 0.99 12.30 4.30
N LEU A 17 1.79 13.22 3.75
CA LEU A 17 2.96 12.85 2.95
C LEU A 17 4.04 12.18 3.79
N ASP A 18 4.30 12.68 5.01
CA ASP A 18 5.27 12.10 5.92
C ASP A 18 4.85 10.71 6.43
N GLU A 19 3.56 10.54 6.76
CA GLU A 19 2.97 9.25 7.10
C GLU A 19 3.17 8.24 5.96
N MET A 20 2.87 8.64 4.73
CA MET A 20 3.03 7.77 3.56
C MET A 20 4.50 7.41 3.32
N ALA A 21 5.43 8.37 3.47
CA ALA A 21 6.87 8.11 3.34
C ALA A 21 7.38 7.13 4.41
N THR A 22 6.92 7.29 5.65
CA THR A 22 7.24 6.41 6.78
C THR A 22 6.69 5.00 6.56
N LEU A 23 5.42 4.87 6.14
CA LEU A 23 4.80 3.59 5.82
C LEU A 23 5.52 2.87 4.66
N ARG A 24 5.94 3.61 3.62
CA ARG A 24 6.71 3.06 2.51
C ARG A 24 8.03 2.48 3.01
N LYS A 25 8.78 3.22 3.83
CA LYS A 25 10.07 2.77 4.39
C LYS A 25 9.89 1.53 5.27
N SER A 26 8.92 1.55 6.18
CA SER A 26 8.61 0.40 7.05
C SER A 26 8.22 -0.84 6.24
N THR A 27 7.38 -0.66 5.21
CA THR A 27 6.99 -1.75 4.31
C THR A 27 8.20 -2.36 3.59
N LEU A 28 9.11 -1.53 3.06
CA LEU A 28 10.34 -2.02 2.42
C LEU A 28 11.21 -2.81 3.40
N GLN A 29 11.39 -2.32 4.63
CA GLN A 29 12.14 -3.03 5.67
C GLN A 29 11.50 -4.37 6.02
N MET A 30 10.17 -4.42 6.14
CA MET A 30 9.42 -5.65 6.40
C MET A 30 9.61 -6.68 5.28
N TYR A 31 9.48 -6.29 4.00
CA TYR A 31 9.67 -7.24 2.90
C TYR A 31 11.13 -7.68 2.74
N THR A 32 12.09 -6.82 3.09
CA THR A 32 13.52 -7.17 3.06
C THR A 32 13.88 -8.20 4.13
N SER A 33 13.14 -8.27 5.24
CA SER A 33 13.39 -9.24 6.31
C SER A 33 12.73 -10.60 6.09
N PHE A 34 11.89 -10.75 5.07
CA PHE A 34 11.23 -12.02 4.77
C PHE A 34 12.14 -12.99 4.03
N SER A 35 12.10 -14.26 4.44
CA SER A 35 12.74 -15.35 3.69
C SER A 35 11.98 -15.68 2.40
N GLU A 36 12.62 -16.41 1.49
CA GLU A 36 11.98 -16.91 0.27
C GLU A 36 10.73 -17.75 0.58
N GLU A 37 10.78 -18.61 1.59
CA GLU A 37 9.63 -19.41 2.03
C GLU A 37 8.50 -18.52 2.53
N ALA A 38 8.83 -17.47 3.29
CA ALA A 38 7.85 -16.51 3.79
C ALA A 38 7.16 -15.77 2.64
N LEU A 39 7.91 -15.38 1.60
CA LEU A 39 7.40 -14.71 0.40
C LEU A 39 6.48 -15.62 -0.44
N LEU A 40 6.70 -16.93 -0.40
CA LEU A 40 5.89 -17.93 -1.12
C LEU A 40 4.63 -18.38 -0.37
N ARG A 41 4.51 -18.09 0.93
CA ARG A 41 3.28 -18.39 1.70
C ARG A 41 2.06 -17.75 1.03
N LYS A 42 0.97 -18.51 1.02
CA LYS A 42 -0.32 -18.10 0.46
C LYS A 42 -1.36 -17.92 1.56
N GLY A 43 -2.23 -16.94 1.38
CA GLY A 43 -3.41 -16.70 2.21
C GLY A 43 -4.58 -16.25 1.34
N GLU A 44 -5.72 -16.01 1.97
CA GLU A 44 -6.91 -15.49 1.31
C GLU A 44 -7.09 -14.00 1.63
N ALA A 45 -7.34 -13.18 0.62
CA ALA A 45 -7.81 -11.81 0.79
C ALA A 45 -8.92 -11.51 -0.21
N SER A 46 -10.05 -10.99 0.28
CA SER A 46 -11.23 -10.68 -0.55
C SER A 46 -11.65 -11.86 -1.46
N GLY A 47 -11.65 -13.09 -0.94
CA GLY A 47 -12.00 -14.31 -1.68
C GLY A 47 -10.94 -14.80 -2.68
N ASN A 48 -9.79 -14.14 -2.77
CA ASN A 48 -8.72 -14.51 -3.69
C ASN A 48 -7.52 -15.10 -2.94
N THR A 49 -6.96 -16.20 -3.45
CA THR A 49 -5.70 -16.73 -2.94
C THR A 49 -4.52 -15.90 -3.46
N LEU A 50 -3.75 -15.31 -2.55
CA LEU A 50 -2.62 -14.45 -2.86
C LEU A 50 -1.38 -14.93 -2.09
N SER A 51 -0.20 -14.78 -2.68
CA SER A 51 1.06 -14.98 -1.96
C SER A 51 1.50 -13.69 -1.27
N VAL A 52 2.34 -13.80 -0.23
CA VAL A 52 2.95 -12.63 0.43
C VAL A 52 3.68 -11.76 -0.58
N ARG A 53 4.48 -12.34 -1.49
CA ARG A 53 5.13 -11.57 -2.56
C ARG A 53 4.14 -10.86 -3.49
N ALA A 54 3.00 -11.47 -3.80
CA ALA A 54 2.00 -10.86 -4.67
C ALA A 54 1.37 -9.61 -4.02
N LEU A 55 1.18 -9.60 -2.70
CA LEU A 55 0.71 -8.42 -1.97
C LEU A 55 1.71 -7.25 -2.08
N GLY A 56 3.02 -7.52 -2.04
CA GLY A 56 4.05 -6.49 -2.21
C GLY A 56 3.98 -5.78 -3.58
N TYR A 57 3.76 -6.55 -4.65
CA TYR A 57 3.52 -6.00 -5.99
C TYR A 57 2.19 -5.24 -6.06
N LEU A 58 1.14 -5.77 -5.45
CA LEU A 58 -0.17 -5.12 -5.42
C LEU A 58 -0.10 -3.74 -4.76
N PHE A 59 0.61 -3.60 -3.64
CA PHE A 59 0.78 -2.30 -2.98
C PHE A 59 1.45 -1.27 -3.91
N SER A 60 2.52 -1.68 -4.59
CA SER A 60 3.27 -0.82 -5.49
C SER A 60 2.44 -0.43 -6.72
N GLY A 61 1.76 -1.39 -7.34
CA GLY A 61 0.90 -1.16 -8.51
C GLY A 61 -0.32 -0.29 -8.17
N HIS A 62 -0.95 -0.52 -7.02
CA HIS A 62 -2.09 0.26 -6.55
C HIS A 62 -1.71 1.74 -6.30
N GLN A 63 -0.55 2.00 -5.71
CA GLN A 63 -0.04 3.36 -5.54
C GLN A 63 0.17 4.05 -6.90
N VAL A 64 0.81 3.37 -7.85
CA VAL A 64 1.05 3.92 -9.20
C VAL A 64 -0.27 4.24 -9.91
N HIS A 65 -1.26 3.36 -9.80
CA HIS A 65 -2.59 3.58 -10.36
C HIS A 65 -3.22 4.89 -9.85
N HIS A 66 -3.20 5.13 -8.53
CA HIS A 66 -3.74 6.37 -7.97
C HIS A 66 -2.94 7.61 -8.36
N LEU A 67 -1.61 7.52 -8.42
CA LEU A 67 -0.79 8.63 -8.91
C LEU A 67 -1.11 8.97 -10.36
N ASN A 68 -1.37 7.98 -11.21
CA ASN A 68 -1.78 8.21 -12.59
C ASN A 68 -3.15 8.87 -12.65
N ILE A 69 -4.13 8.46 -11.84
CA ILE A 69 -5.44 9.13 -11.76
C ILE A 69 -5.27 10.62 -11.40
N VAL A 70 -4.41 10.93 -10.42
CA VAL A 70 -4.15 12.33 -10.03
C VAL A 70 -3.59 13.11 -11.21
N LYS A 71 -2.59 12.55 -11.90
CA LYS A 71 -1.98 13.17 -13.09
C LYS A 71 -2.94 13.30 -14.26
N GLU A 72 -3.85 12.36 -14.45
CA GLU A 72 -4.76 12.37 -15.61
C GLU A 72 -5.95 13.30 -15.42
N ARG A 73 -6.37 13.55 -14.17
CA ARG A 73 -7.64 14.24 -13.87
C ARG A 73 -7.46 15.60 -13.20
N TYR A 74 -6.29 15.90 -12.65
CA TYR A 74 -6.10 17.07 -11.80
C TYR A 74 -4.80 17.85 -12.04
N LEU A 75 -3.88 17.34 -12.87
CA LEU A 75 -2.64 18.01 -13.29
C LEU A 75 -2.54 18.03 -14.81
#